data_AF-A0A2W4QSD6-F1
#
_entry.id   AF-A0A2W4QSD6-F1
#
_cell.length_a   1.000
_cell.length_b   1.000
_cell.length_c   1.000
_cell.angle_alpha   90.00
_cell.angle_beta   90.00
_cell.angle_gamma   90.00
#
_symmetry.space_group_name_H-M   'P 1'
#
loop_
_entity.id
_entity.type
_entity.pdbx_description
1 polymer ?
#
loop_
_entity_poly.entity_id
_entity_poly.type
_entity_poly.pdbx_seq_one_letter_code
_entity_poly.pdbx_strand_id
1 'polypeptide(L)' 'MTDAALLGTNADGVILVARAGRSEKAALSYAIEQLRNVRADVLGAVLNDIDFKRDARYYGKYGSYGYYYHYHYGADGA' A
#
# COMPACT_ATOMS: atom_id res chain seq x y z
N MET A 1 13.30 -8.18 11.09
CA MET A 1 13.54 -8.81 9.77
C MET A 1 15.03 -9.02 9.66
N THR A 2 15.50 -10.25 9.73
CA THR A 2 16.94 -10.56 9.67
C THR A 2 17.16 -11.74 8.73
N ASP A 3 16.34 -12.78 8.86
CA ASP A 3 16.39 -13.94 7.94
C ASP A 3 16.10 -13.55 6.49
N ALA A 4 15.10 -12.69 6.27
CA ALA A 4 14.76 -12.21 4.92
C ALA A 4 15.89 -11.39 4.28
N ALA A 5 16.65 -10.64 5.08
CA ALA A 5 17.79 -9.88 4.59
C ALA A 5 18.95 -10.83 4.22
N LEU A 6 19.23 -11.82 5.07
CA LEU A 6 20.29 -12.80 4.82
C LEU A 6 20.00 -13.71 3.61
N LEU A 7 18.76 -14.15 3.45
CA LEU A 7 18.35 -14.98 2.33
C LEU A 7 18.20 -14.17 1.04
N GLY A 8 17.75 -12.91 1.15
CA GLY A 8 17.55 -12.02 0.01
C GLY A 8 18.84 -11.70 -0.77
N THR A 9 20.01 -11.78 -0.13
CA THR A 9 21.30 -11.62 -0.82
C THR A 9 21.73 -12.85 -1.61
N ASN A 10 21.13 -14.01 -1.33
CA ASN A 10 21.43 -15.28 -1.98
C ASN A 10 20.33 -15.72 -2.96
N ALA A 11 19.26 -14.92 -3.11
CA ALA A 11 18.17 -15.17 -4.03
C ALA A 11 18.28 -14.25 -5.26
N ASP A 12 17.68 -14.67 -6.37
CA ASP A 12 17.59 -13.83 -7.59
C ASP A 12 16.66 -12.62 -7.40
N GLY A 13 15.80 -12.65 -6.39
CA GLY A 13 14.98 -11.50 -6.02
C GLY A 13 13.98 -11.79 -4.90
N VAL A 14 13.39 -10.71 -4.39
CA VAL A 14 12.49 -10.70 -3.23
C VAL A 14 11.18 -9.99 -3.59
N ILE A 15 10.05 -10.57 -3.19
CA ILE A 15 8.73 -9.94 -3.27
C ILE A 15 8.23 -9.62 -1.86
N LEU A 16 7.83 -8.38 -1.63
CA LEU A 16 7.26 -7.95 -0.36
C LEU A 16 5.75 -8.22 -0.31
N VAL A 17 5.27 -8.99 0.66
CA VAL A 17 3.83 -9.23 0.86
C VAL A 17 3.30 -8.39 2.01
N ALA A 18 2.34 -7.51 1.74
CA ALA A 18 1.71 -6.63 2.73
C ALA A 18 0.25 -7.03 2.96
N ARG A 19 -0.24 -7.01 4.20
CA ARG A 19 -1.66 -7.24 4.50
C ARG A 19 -2.44 -5.93 4.47
N ALA A 20 -3.48 -5.85 3.65
CA ALA A 20 -4.32 -4.67 3.53
C ALA A 20 -4.97 -4.27 4.86
N GLY A 21 -4.93 -2.97 5.18
CA GLY A 21 -5.51 -2.42 6.42
C GLY A 21 -4.86 -2.89 7.74
N ARG A 22 -3.76 -3.65 7.68
CA ARG A 22 -3.04 -4.16 8.86
C ARG A 22 -1.56 -3.82 8.84
N SER A 23 -0.90 -3.96 7.70
CA SER A 23 0.50 -3.59 7.56
C SER A 23 0.64 -2.08 7.44
N GLU A 24 1.36 -1.47 8.38
CA GLU A 24 1.61 -0.03 8.34
C GLU A 24 2.63 0.34 7.26
N LYS A 25 2.39 1.47 6.58
CA LYS A 25 3.28 1.98 5.53
C LYS A 25 4.71 2.18 6.04
N ALA A 26 4.87 2.69 7.26
CA ALA A 26 6.20 2.92 7.85
C ALA A 26 6.97 1.61 8.06
N ALA A 27 6.30 0.55 8.52
CA ALA A 27 6.91 -0.77 8.68
C ALA A 27 7.35 -1.37 7.34
N LEU A 28 6.54 -1.20 6.28
CA LEU A 28 6.88 -1.65 4.93
C LEU A 28 8.07 -0.87 4.36
N SER A 29 8.10 0.46 4.54
CA SER A 29 9.24 1.30 4.12
C SER A 29 10.53 0.87 4.81
N TYR A 30 10.47 0.64 6.13
CA TYR A 30 11.62 0.17 6.90
C TYR A 30 12.09 -1.22 6.43
N ALA A 31 11.18 -2.15 6.14
CA ALA A 31 11.52 -3.46 5.60
C ALA A 31 12.25 -3.36 4.25
N ILE A 32 11.78 -2.50 3.35
CA ILE A 32 12.43 -2.24 2.06
C ILE A 32 13.83 -1.67 2.26
N GLU A 33 14.00 -0.73 3.19
CA GLU A 33 15.30 -0.16 3.52
C GLU A 33 16.29 -1.23 4.01
N GLN A 34 15.86 -2.12 4.91
CA GLN A 34 16.69 -3.21 5.40
C GLN A 34 17.13 -4.18 4.28
N LEU A 35 16.20 -4.52 3.36
CA LEU A 35 16.51 -5.37 2.21
C LEU A 35 17.48 -4.69 1.23
N ARG A 36 17.33 -3.38 1.01
CA ARG A 36 18.24 -2.60 0.17
C ARG A 36 19.63 -2.45 0.79
N ASN A 37 19.72 -2.31 2.11
CA ASN A 37 20.99 -2.19 2.83
C ASN A 37 21.87 -3.44 2.66
N VAL A 38 21.25 -4.61 2.51
CA VAL A 38 21.96 -5.86 2.21
C VAL A 38 22.08 -6.15 0.71
N ARG A 39 21.64 -5.24 -0.16
CA ARG A 39 21.64 -5.38 -1.63
C ARG A 39 20.76 -6.53 -2.15
N ALA A 40 19.69 -6.89 -1.44
CA ALA A 40 18.68 -7.79 -1.98
C ALA A 40 17.89 -7.08 -3.09
N ASP A 41 17.64 -7.78 -4.21
CA ASP A 41 16.87 -7.22 -5.33
C ASP A 41 15.37 -7.35 -5.06
N VAL A 42 14.69 -6.21 -4.80
CA VAL A 42 13.25 -6.20 -4.53
C VAL A 42 12.50 -6.04 -5.84
N LEU A 43 11.95 -7.16 -6.33
CA LEU A 43 11.26 -7.23 -7.63
C LEU A 43 9.89 -6.52 -7.62
N GLY A 44 9.28 -6.41 -6.44
CA GLY A 44 7.98 -5.75 -6.29
C GLY A 44 7.28 -6.10 -4.98
N ALA A 45 5.99 -5.79 -4.92
CA ALA A 45 5.17 -6.03 -3.76
C ALA A 45 3.79 -6.58 -4.13
N VAL A 46 3.22 -7.38 -3.24
CA VAL A 46 1.86 -7.93 -3.31
C VAL A 46 1.07 -7.41 -2.12
N LEU A 47 -0.04 -6.74 -2.39
CA LEU A 47 -1.02 -6.40 -1.37
C LEU A 47 -2.02 -7.56 -1.25
N ASN A 48 -2.01 -8.24 -0.11
CA ASN A 48 -2.83 -9.39 0.20
C ASN A 48 -3.97 -9.03 1.18
N ASP A 49 -4.98 -9.90 1.29
CA ASP A 49 -6.10 -9.79 2.23
C ASP A 49 -6.97 -8.54 2.04
N ILE A 50 -7.15 -8.16 0.77
CA ILE A 50 -7.98 -7.03 0.39
C ILE A 50 -9.46 -7.42 0.59
N ASP A 51 -10.16 -6.67 1.43
CA ASP A 51 -11.61 -6.80 1.59
C ASP A 51 -12.29 -5.78 0.67
N PHE A 52 -12.52 -6.20 -0.57
CA PHE A 52 -13.12 -5.35 -1.59
C PHE A 52 -14.48 -4.77 -1.18
N LYS A 53 -15.26 -5.45 -0.33
CA LYS A 53 -16.58 -4.94 0.11
C LYS A 53 -16.44 -3.81 1.11
N ARG A 54 -15.50 -3.91 2.05
CA ARG A 54 -15.18 -2.82 2.98
C ARG A 54 -14.45 -1.69 2.27
N ASP A 55 -13.50 -2.00 1.41
CA ASP A 55 -12.66 -1.02 0.76
C ASP A 55 -13.43 -0.25 -0.32
N ALA A 56 -14.30 -0.89 -1.11
CA ALA A 56 -15.19 -0.20 -2.05
C ALA A 56 -16.15 0.78 -1.35
N ARG A 57 -16.62 0.46 -0.13
CA ARG A 57 -17.41 1.41 0.69
C ARG A 57 -16.55 2.58 1.17
N TYR A 58 -15.28 2.33 1.49
CA TYR A 58 -14.34 3.38 1.86
C TYR A 58 -14.07 4.31 0.67
N TYR A 59 -13.71 3.77 -0.49
CA TYR A 59 -13.50 4.55 -1.73
C TYR A 59 -14.77 5.24 -2.22
N GLY A 60 -15.93 4.59 -2.16
CA GLY A 60 -17.23 5.16 -2.52
C GLY A 60 -17.63 6.33 -1.62
N LYS A 61 -17.28 6.29 -0.32
CA LYS A 61 -17.56 7.39 0.60
C LYS A 61 -16.71 8.64 0.30
N TYR A 62 -15.44 8.47 -0.06
CA TYR A 62 -14.58 9.57 -0.50
C TYR A 62 -15.02 10.15 -1.86
N GLY A 63 -15.44 9.29 -2.80
CA GLY A 63 -16.01 9.73 -4.08
C GLY A 63 -17.32 10.53 -3.88
N SER A 64 -18.23 10.02 -3.05
CA SER A 64 -19.52 10.67 -2.80
C SER A 64 -19.37 12.05 -2.15
N TYR A 65 -18.41 12.24 -1.25
CA TYR A 65 -18.14 13.54 -0.64
C TYR A 65 -17.61 14.55 -1.67
N GLY A 66 -16.71 14.13 -2.57
CA GLY A 66 -16.19 14.98 -3.64
C GLY A 66 -17.29 15.41 -4.63
N TYR A 67 -18.17 14.49 -5.01
CA TYR A 67 -19.32 14.81 -5.87
C TYR A 67 -20.31 15.78 -5.21
N TYR A 68 -20.59 15.60 -3.91
CA TYR A 68 -21.49 16.50 -3.18
C TYR A 68 -20.90 17.91 -3.06
N TYR A 69 -19.60 18.01 -2.77
CA TYR A 69 -18.90 19.30 -2.67
C TYR A 69 -18.85 20.02 -4.02
N HIS A 70 -18.61 19.30 -5.12
CA HIS A 70 -18.58 19.87 -6.47
C HIS A 70 -19.96 20.31 -6.96
N TYR A 71 -21.03 19.59 -6.59
CA TYR A 71 -22.40 20.00 -6.91
C TYR A 71 -22.83 21.24 -6.14
N HIS A 72 -22.49 21.35 -4.86
CA HIS A 72 -22.85 22.51 -4.05
C HIS A 72 -22.05 23.77 -4.42
N TYR A 73 -20.73 23.67 -4.60
CA TYR A 73 -19.93 24.82 -5.02
C TYR A 73 -20.08 25.21 -6.50
N GLY A 74 -20.56 24.30 -7.35
CA GLY A 74 -20.85 24.58 -8.75
C GLY A 74 -22.25 25.16 -9.00
N ALA A 75 -23.21 24.92 -8.10
CA ALA A 75 -24.58 25.43 -8.20
C ALA A 75 -24.73 26.86 -7.66
N ASP A 76 -23.90 27.25 -6.68
CA ASP A 76 -23.95 28.59 -6.06
C ASP A 76 -23.07 29.64 -6.78
N GLY A 77 -22.50 29.28 -7.94
CA GLY A 77 -21.58 30.11 -8.73
C GLY A 77 -22.08 30.51 -10.13
N ALA A 78 -23.37 30.37 -10.43
CA ALA A 78 -23.99 30.73 -11.70
C ALA A 78 -24.99 31.90 -11.56
#